data_AF-A0A1B9Y3R5-F1
#
_entry.id   AF-A0A1B9Y3R5-F1
#
_cell.length_a   1.000
_cell.length_b   1.000
_cell.length_c   1.000
_cell.angle_alpha   90.00
_cell.angle_beta   90.00
_cell.angle_gamma   90.00
#
_symmetry.space_group_name_H-M   'P 1'
#
loop_
_entity.id
_entity.type
_entity.pdbx_description
1 polymer ?
#
loop_
_entity_poly.entity_id
_entity_poly.type
_entity_poly.pdbx_seq_one_letter_code
_entity_poly.pdbx_strand_id
1 'polypeptide(L)'
;MDLSSRELQVAGLIAREYAEKEIADKLCISPLTVHTHAKNIRKKIGAKNNVGIATRYLLSLDQPKSFIPGMFFLLLQFFMVINASDVDMRKPMNANRVKRVKRYVV
;
A
#
# COMPACT_ATOMS: atom_id res chain seq x y z
N MET A 1 -10.18 14.40 -14.69
CA MET A 1 -11.64 14.30 -14.94
C MET A 1 -12.22 15.69 -14.87
N ASP A 2 -12.95 16.14 -15.89
CA ASP A 2 -13.63 17.44 -15.86
C ASP A 2 -15.02 17.28 -15.21
N LEU A 3 -15.01 17.10 -13.89
CA LEU A 3 -16.20 16.98 -13.05
C LEU A 3 -16.14 18.06 -11.98
N SER A 4 -17.31 18.59 -11.60
CA SER A 4 -17.38 19.51 -10.47
C SER A 4 -17.01 18.79 -9.17
N SER A 5 -16.63 19.55 -8.14
CA SER A 5 -16.34 19.01 -6.81
C SER A 5 -17.47 18.12 -6.29
N ARG A 6 -18.73 18.51 -6.53
CA ARG A 6 -19.91 17.75 -6.11
C ARG A 6 -20.11 16.47 -6.92
N GLU A 7 -19.91 16.54 -8.23
CA GLU A 7 -19.97 15.38 -9.12
C GLU A 7 -18.89 14.35 -8.79
N LEU A 8 -17.70 14.80 -8.40
CA LEU A 8 -16.59 13.93 -8.01
C LEU A 8 -16.87 13.19 -6.68
N GLN A 9 -17.54 13.85 -5.73
CA GLN A 9 -18.02 13.19 -4.50
C GLN A 9 -19.04 12.09 -4.82
N VAL A 10 -20.03 12.39 -5.67
CA VAL A 10 -21.06 11.43 -6.09
C VAL A 10 -20.41 10.25 -6.84
N ALA A 11 -19.50 10.50 -7.78
CA ALA A 11 -18.78 9.46 -8.50
C ALA A 11 -17.96 8.55 -7.56
N GLY A 12 -17.33 9.12 -6.54
CA GLY A 12 -16.59 8.34 -5.54
C GLY A 12 -17.47 7.48 -4.65
N LEU A 13 -18.67 7.95 -4.30
CA LEU A 13 -19.63 7.13 -3.55
C LEU A 13 -20.24 6.02 -4.43
N ILE A 14 -20.49 6.29 -5.72
CA ILE A 14 -20.89 5.28 -6.69
C ILE A 14 -19.82 4.20 -6.84
N ALA A 15 -18.53 4.59 -6.87
CA ALA A 15 -17.41 3.65 -6.95
C ALA A 15 -17.26 2.77 -5.70
N ARG A 16 -17.82 3.20 -4.56
CA ARG A 16 -17.93 2.42 -3.32
C ARG A 16 -19.23 1.64 -3.21
N GLU A 17 -20.00 1.55 -4.31
CA GLU A 17 -21.21 0.75 -4.40
C GLU A 17 -22.38 1.21 -3.50
N TYR A 18 -22.39 2.49 -3.10
CA TYR A 18 -23.53 3.05 -2.35
C TYR A 18 -24.76 3.24 -3.26
N ALA A 19 -25.95 2.98 -2.72
CA ALA A 19 -27.21 3.23 -3.39
C ALA A 19 -27.54 4.74 -3.44
N GLU A 20 -28.35 5.18 -4.42
CA GLU A 20 -28.70 6.61 -4.58
C GLU A 20 -29.31 7.24 -3.31
N LYS A 21 -30.06 6.46 -2.53
CA LYS A 21 -30.63 6.89 -1.23
C LYS A 21 -29.53 7.10 -0.17
N GLU A 22 -28.58 6.17 -0.06
CA GLU A 22 -27.48 6.28 0.90
C GLU A 22 -26.52 7.41 0.53
N ILE A 23 -26.32 7.66 -0.76
CA ILE A 23 -25.57 8.81 -1.26
C ILE A 23 -26.28 10.10 -0.88
N ALA A 24 -27.60 10.16 -1.05
CA ALA A 24 -28.42 11.30 -0.65
C ALA A 24 -28.29 11.58 0.85
N ASP A 25 -28.37 10.54 1.68
CA ASP A 25 -28.22 10.66 3.14
C ASP A 25 -26.81 11.15 3.53
N LYS A 26 -25.76 10.57 2.95
CA LYS A 26 -24.35 10.98 3.21
C LYS A 26 -24.05 12.40 2.79
N LEU A 27 -24.67 12.85 1.71
CA LEU A 27 -24.43 14.15 1.12
C LEU A 27 -25.45 15.21 1.56
N CYS A 28 -26.43 14.85 2.41
CA CYS A 28 -27.54 15.69 2.86
C CYS A 28 -28.31 16.36 1.71
N ILE A 29 -28.64 15.59 0.66
CA ILE A 29 -29.38 16.08 -0.52
C ILE A 29 -30.50 15.11 -0.90
N SER A 30 -31.43 15.57 -1.74
CA SER A 30 -32.50 14.71 -2.25
C SER A 30 -31.96 13.59 -3.16
N PRO A 31 -32.52 12.37 -3.11
CA PRO A 31 -32.17 11.28 -4.04
C PRO A 31 -32.38 11.68 -5.51
N LEU A 32 -33.35 12.55 -5.80
CA LEU A 32 -33.57 13.08 -7.15
C LEU A 32 -32.37 13.93 -7.64
N THR A 33 -31.77 14.68 -6.72
CA THR A 33 -30.58 15.49 -7.00
C THR A 33 -29.37 14.58 -7.28
N VAL A 34 -29.21 13.48 -6.54
CA VAL A 34 -28.19 12.45 -6.81
C VAL A 34 -28.39 11.87 -8.21
N HIS A 35 -29.62 11.51 -8.57
CA HIS A 35 -29.93 10.98 -9.89
C HIS A 35 -29.55 11.95 -11.02
N THR A 36 -29.81 13.24 -10.81
CA THR A 36 -29.45 14.31 -11.77
C THR A 36 -27.94 14.48 -11.86
N HIS A 37 -27.21 14.46 -10.74
CA HIS A 37 -25.74 14.45 -10.75
C HIS A 37 -25.18 13.24 -11.50
N ALA A 38 -25.69 12.03 -11.25
CA ALA A 38 -25.28 10.81 -11.96
C ALA A 38 -25.53 10.91 -13.48
N LYS A 39 -26.68 11.46 -13.90
CA LYS A 39 -26.99 11.72 -15.31
C LYS A 39 -26.00 12.70 -15.95
N ASN A 40 -25.68 13.79 -15.26
CA ASN A 40 -24.73 14.79 -15.76
C ASN A 40 -23.31 14.24 -15.85
N ILE A 41 -22.89 13.46 -14.86
CA ILE A 41 -21.61 12.74 -14.87
C ILE A 41 -21.56 11.84 -16.11
N ARG A 42 -22.56 10.96 -16.31
CA ARG A 42 -22.62 10.07 -17.50
C ARG A 42 -22.47 10.84 -18.81
N LYS A 43 -23.16 11.98 -18.94
CA LYS A 43 -23.07 12.84 -20.12
C LYS A 43 -21.65 13.42 -20.31
N LYS A 44 -20.99 13.87 -19.24
CA LYS A 44 -19.64 14.45 -19.31
C LYS A 44 -18.56 13.44 -19.64
N ILE A 45 -18.63 12.22 -19.06
CA ILE A 45 -17.59 11.19 -19.26
C ILE A 45 -17.94 10.16 -20.35
N GLY A 46 -19.10 10.29 -21.00
CA GLY A 46 -19.56 9.34 -22.03
C GLY A 46 -19.86 7.93 -21.49
N ALA A 47 -20.20 7.81 -20.21
CA ALA A 47 -20.48 6.51 -19.58
C ALA A 47 -21.95 6.09 -19.80
N LYS A 48 -22.16 4.80 -20.10
CA LYS A 48 -23.52 4.24 -20.27
C LYS A 48 -24.19 3.95 -18.92
N ASN A 49 -23.43 3.38 -17.98
CA ASN A 49 -23.95 2.86 -16.71
C ASN A 49 -23.17 3.39 -15.52
N ASN A 50 -23.69 3.18 -14.31
CA ASN A 50 -23.02 3.54 -13.05
C ASN A 50 -21.66 2.81 -12.90
N VAL A 51 -21.55 1.58 -13.41
CA VAL A 51 -20.27 0.85 -13.48
C VAL A 51 -19.23 1.64 -14.30
N GLY A 52 -19.63 2.24 -15.42
CA GLY A 52 -18.72 3.06 -16.23
C GLY A 52 -18.23 4.30 -15.48
N ILE A 53 -19.07 4.90 -14.63
CA ILE A 53 -18.66 5.99 -13.74
C ILE A 53 -17.62 5.49 -12.73
N ALA A 54 -17.91 4.37 -12.06
CA ALA A 54 -17.03 3.77 -11.07
C ALA A 54 -15.68 3.39 -11.67
N THR A 55 -15.64 2.68 -12.80
CA THR A 55 -14.40 2.29 -13.48
C THR A 55 -13.57 3.50 -13.86
N ARG A 56 -14.19 4.54 -14.43
CA ARG A 56 -13.45 5.74 -14.83
C ARG A 56 -12.90 6.48 -13.62
N TYR A 57 -13.66 6.55 -12.54
CA TYR A 57 -13.22 7.16 -11.29
C TYR A 57 -12.05 6.39 -10.68
N LEU A 58 -12.13 5.07 -10.60
CA LEU A 58 -11.06 4.21 -10.07
C LEU A 58 -9.77 4.33 -10.89
N LEU A 59 -9.85 4.33 -12.22
CA LEU A 59 -8.69 4.54 -13.10
C LEU A 59 -8.04 5.92 -12.90
N SER A 60 -8.82 6.91 -12.44
CA SER A 60 -8.26 8.24 -12.13
C SER A 60 -7.57 8.31 -10.76
N LEU A 61 -7.77 7.30 -9.90
CA LEU A 61 -7.23 7.23 -8.54
C LEU A 61 -5.92 6.44 -8.43
N ASP A 62 -5.28 6.08 -9.54
CA ASP A 62 -4.09 5.22 -9.54
C ASP A 62 -3.00 5.77 -8.58
N GLN A 63 -2.92 5.19 -7.38
CA GLN A 63 -1.97 5.51 -6.33
C GLN A 63 -1.34 4.20 -5.84
N PRO A 64 -0.31 3.67 -6.52
CA PRO A 64 0.50 2.57 -5.98
C PRO A 64 1.52 3.07 -4.92
N LYS A 65 1.23 4.17 -4.20
CA LYS A 65 2.25 4.83 -3.36
C LYS A 65 2.37 4.27 -1.95
N SER A 66 1.33 3.61 -1.44
CA SER A 66 1.30 3.10 -0.06
C SER A 66 1.79 1.65 0.09
N PHE A 67 1.92 0.89 -1.00
CA PHE A 67 2.32 -0.52 -0.96
C PHE A 67 3.84 -0.74 -1.08
N ILE A 68 4.52 0.13 -1.84
CA ILE A 68 5.94 0.00 -2.15
C ILE A 68 6.85 0.04 -0.90
N PRO A 69 6.64 0.94 0.10
CA PRO A 69 7.53 1.02 1.26
C PRO A 69 7.45 -0.23 2.15
N GLY A 70 6.26 -0.79 2.35
CA GLY A 70 6.05 -1.99 3.17
C GLY A 70 6.63 -3.25 2.51
N MET A 71 6.47 -3.37 1.18
CA MET A 71 7.06 -4.49 0.45
C MET A 71 8.59 -4.42 0.41
N PHE A 72 9.17 -3.22 0.27
CA PHE A 72 10.63 -3.03 0.36
C PHE A 72 11.18 -3.39 1.74
N PHE A 73 10.47 -3.05 2.81
CA PHE A 73 10.85 -3.41 4.18
C PHE A 73 10.92 -4.93 4.39
N LEU A 74 9.94 -5.68 3.88
CA LEU A 74 9.93 -7.15 3.95
C LEU A 74 11.10 -7.78 3.17
N LEU A 75 11.43 -7.22 2.01
CA LEU A 75 12.59 -7.68 1.22
C LEU A 75 13.93 -7.40 1.94
N LEU A 76 14.05 -6.25 2.61
CA LEU A 76 15.23 -5.90 3.41
C LEU A 76 15.41 -6.85 4.61
N GLN A 77 14.31 -7.19 5.29
CA GLN A 77 14.32 -8.13 6.42
C GLN A 77 14.76 -9.54 5.98
N PHE A 78 14.31 -9.99 4.81
CA PHE A 78 14.73 -11.27 4.24
C PHE A 78 16.22 -11.28 3.85
N PHE A 79 16.72 -10.18 3.27
CA PHE A 79 18.14 -10.02 2.96
C PHE A 79 19.03 -10.07 4.20
N MET A 80 18.61 -9.47 5.32
CA MET A 80 19.34 -9.53 6.59
C MET A 80 19.47 -10.96 7.12
N VAL A 81 18.42 -11.78 7.00
CA VAL A 81 18.42 -13.17 7.49
C VAL A 81 19.34 -14.06 6.66
N ILE A 82 19.38 -13.89 5.34
CA ILE A 82 20.23 -14.70 4.44
C ILE A 82 21.74 -14.39 4.62
N ASN A 83 22.10 -13.11 4.84
CA ASN A 83 23.51 -12.74 5.02
C ASN A 83 24.06 -13.03 6.45
N ALA A 84 23.19 -13.38 7.41
CA ALA A 84 23.59 -13.63 8.79
C ALA A 84 24.18 -15.03 9.06
N SER A 85 24.18 -15.94 8.07
CA SER A 85 24.68 -17.31 8.23
C SER A 85 26.19 -17.49 8.01
N ASP A 86 26.96 -16.44 7.71
CA ASP A 86 28.41 -16.50 7.47
C ASP A 86 29.27 -15.80 8.55
N VAL A 87 28.78 -15.70 9.79
CA VAL A 87 29.59 -15.25 10.94
C VAL A 87 29.81 -16.40 11.92
N ASP A 88 30.27 -17.54 11.40
CA ASP A 88 31.00 -18.51 12.22
C ASP A 88 32.37 -17.90 12.57
N MET A 89 32.42 -17.17 13.69
CA MET A 89 33.68 -16.81 14.35
C MET A 89 34.42 -18.07 14.81
N ARG A 90 35.13 -18.76 13.91
CA ARG A 90 36.26 -19.60 14.30
C ARG A 90 37.49 -18.71 14.47
N LYS A 91 37.59 -18.02 15.60
CA LYS A 91 38.88 -17.47 16.04
C LYS A 91 39.74 -18.65 16.54
N PRO A 92 40.86 -19.02 15.89
CA PRO A 92 41.67 -20.12 16.41
C PRO A 92 42.25 -19.73 17.78
N MET A 93 42.16 -20.66 18.73
CA MET A 93 42.64 -20.48 20.10
C MET A 93 44.17 -20.29 20.07
N ASN A 94 44.64 -19.15 20.57
CA ASN A 94 46.06 -18.80 20.62
C ASN A 94 46.83 -19.81 21.49
N ALA A 95 47.65 -20.65 20.87
CA ALA A 95 48.36 -21.75 21.51
C ALA A 95 49.67 -21.29 22.18
N ASN A 96 49.58 -20.49 23.24
CA ASN A 96 50.70 -20.32 24.17
C ASN A 96 50.61 -21.35 25.29
N ARG A 97 50.97 -22.61 24.99
CA ARG A 97 51.06 -23.69 25.99
C ARG A 97 52.52 -23.88 26.42
N VAL A 98 52.90 -23.17 27.49
CA VAL A 98 53.87 -23.51 28.55
C VAL A 98 55.26 -24.06 28.12
N LYS A 99 56.30 -23.21 28.19
CA LYS A 99 57.69 -23.69 28.27
C LYS A 99 57.92 -24.35 29.64
N ARG A 100 58.13 -25.67 29.70
CA ARG A 100 58.58 -26.36 30.92
C ARG A 100 59.99 -25.90 31.28
N VAL A 101 60.15 -25.28 32.45
CA VAL A 101 61.47 -24.98 33.04
C VAL A 101 62.05 -26.29 33.59
N LYS A 102 63.16 -26.77 33.02
CA LYS A 102 63.96 -27.85 33.61
C LYS A 102 64.74 -27.26 34.79
N ARG A 103 64.43 -27.73 36.00
CA ARG A 103 65.19 -27.42 37.21
C ARG A 103 66.31 -28.48 37.33
N TYR A 104 67.57 -28.07 37.16
CA TYR A 104 68.73 -28.91 37.54
C TYR A 104 68.89 -28.83 39.06
N VAL A 105 69.10 -29.97 39.70
CA VAL A 105 69.57 -30.07 41.09
C VAL A 105 71.02 -30.55 41.02
N VAL A 106 71.90 -29.80 41.67
CA VAL A 106 73.35 -30.06 41.83
C VAL A 106 73.56 -31.21 42.81
#